data_AF-A0A7X9ZMG7-F1
#
_entry.id   AF-A0A7X9ZMG7-F1
#
_cell.length_a   1.000
_cell.length_b   1.000
_cell.length_c   1.000
_cell.angle_alpha   90.00
_cell.angle_beta   90.00
_cell.angle_gamma   90.00
#
_symmetry.space_group_name_H-M   'P 1'
#
loop_
_entity.id
_entity.type
_entity.pdbx_description
1 polymer ?
#
loop_
_entity_poly.entity_id
_entity_poly.type
_entity_poly.pdbx_seq_one_letter_code
_entity_poly.pdbx_strand_id
1 'polypeptide(L)'
;MRNLSILDILSILFTLISVFICYTTMFTNLYNESGFSFWYFPGATFFVISIIVNILGMFRNNKSLNISLFFVNFFVLLIFTTPFAIV
;
A
#
# COMPACT_ATOMS: atom_id res chain seq x y z
N MET A 1 -10.36 20.22 15.30
CA MET A 1 -10.06 19.00 14.51
C MET A 1 -10.67 19.21 13.13
N ARG A 2 -9.88 19.11 12.06
CA ARG A 2 -10.39 19.27 10.69
C ARG A 2 -11.11 17.97 10.32
N ASN A 3 -12.37 18.03 9.94
CA ASN A 3 -13.13 16.85 9.55
C ASN A 3 -12.44 16.15 8.37
N LEU A 4 -12.17 14.85 8.52
CA LEU A 4 -11.62 14.03 7.45
C LEU A 4 -12.72 13.78 6.41
N SER A 5 -12.36 13.92 5.14
CA SER A 5 -13.26 13.52 4.06
C SER A 5 -13.32 11.99 3.94
N ILE A 6 -14.36 11.46 3.30
CA ILE A 6 -14.47 10.03 2.99
C ILE A 6 -13.25 9.52 2.22
N LEU A 7 -12.72 10.33 1.30
CA LEU A 7 -11.52 10.00 0.53
C LEU A 7 -10.25 9.97 1.40
N ASP A 8 -10.13 10.85 2.39
CA ASP A 8 -9.00 10.78 3.35
C ASP A 8 -9.11 9.50 4.20
N ILE A 9 -10.31 9.11 4.61
CA ILE A 9 -10.56 7.87 5.36
C ILE A 9 -10.21 6.66 4.50
N LEU A 10 -10.63 6.63 3.24
CA LEU A 10 -10.29 5.56 2.29
C LEU A 10 -8.77 5.48 2.06
N SER A 11 -8.09 6.62 1.93
CA SER A 11 -6.64 6.69 1.77
C SER A 11 -5.92 6.05 2.96
N ILE A 12 -6.34 6.40 4.19
CA ILE A 12 -5.78 5.80 5.41
C ILE A 12 -6.04 4.29 5.43
N LEU A 13 -7.28 3.87 5.18
CA LEU A 13 -7.68 2.46 5.24
C LEU A 13 -6.93 1.60 4.22
N PHE A 14 -6.84 2.05 2.96
CA PHE A 14 -6.08 1.34 1.94
C PHE A 14 -4.59 1.30 2.25
N THR A 15 -4.03 2.34 2.88
CA THR A 15 -2.64 2.33 3.32
C THR A 15 -2.40 1.27 4.40
N LEU A 16 -3.29 1.16 5.39
CA LEU A 16 -3.18 0.14 6.44
C LEU A 16 -3.27 -1.28 5.87
N ILE A 17 -4.21 -1.52 4.94
CA ILE A 17 -4.33 -2.81 4.25
C ILE A 17 -3.07 -3.12 3.45
N SER A 18 -2.51 -2.12 2.75
CA SER A 18 -1.29 -2.26 1.95
C SER A 18 -0.08 -2.68 2.83
N VAL A 19 0.09 -2.06 3.99
CA VAL A 19 1.12 -2.44 4.97
C VAL A 19 0.91 -3.87 5.48
N PHE A 20 -0.33 -4.25 5.82
CA PHE A 20 -0.66 -5.59 6.28
C PHE A 20 -0.36 -6.66 5.22
N ILE A 21 -0.71 -6.40 3.97
CA ILE A 21 -0.42 -7.29 2.84
C ILE A 21 1.08 -7.46 2.66
N CYS A 22 1.86 -6.37 2.70
CA CYS A 22 3.31 -6.44 2.60
C CYS A 22 3.92 -7.28 3.72
N TYR A 23 3.49 -7.05 4.96
CA TYR A 23 3.98 -7.78 6.12
C TYR A 23 3.71 -9.27 6.00
N THR A 24 2.46 -9.65 5.72
CA THR A 24 2.08 -11.07 5.59
C THR A 24 2.76 -11.76 4.41
N THR A 25 3.01 -11.03 3.31
CA THR A 25 3.76 -11.54 2.16
C THR A 25 5.22 -11.80 2.51
N MET A 26 5.90 -10.84 3.14
CA MET A 26 7.28 -11.03 3.57
C MET A 26 7.40 -12.17 4.57
N PHE A 27 6.47 -12.26 5.54
CA PHE A 27 6.42 -13.38 6.47
C PHE A 27 6.29 -14.71 5.74
N THR A 28 5.34 -14.83 4.80
CA THR A 28 5.15 -16.06 4.02
C THR A 28 6.41 -16.44 3.25
N ASN A 29 7.05 -15.47 2.59
CA ASN A 29 8.25 -15.73 1.79
C ASN A 29 9.45 -16.13 2.66
N LEU A 30 9.61 -15.52 3.84
CA LEU A 30 10.67 -15.84 4.80
C LEU A 30 10.53 -17.24 5.40
N TYR A 31 9.31 -17.63 5.79
CA TYR A 31 9.09 -18.89 6.51
C TYR A 31 8.83 -20.09 5.61
N ASN A 32 8.26 -19.89 4.42
CA ASN A 32 7.99 -20.99 3.48
C ASN A 32 9.09 -21.15 2.41
N GLU A 33 10.12 -20.30 2.44
CA GLU A 33 11.19 -20.24 1.42
C GLU A 33 10.65 -20.19 -0.02
N SER A 34 9.42 -19.69 -0.20
CA SER A 34 8.75 -19.63 -1.49
C SER A 34 8.78 -18.20 -2.02
N GLY A 35 9.16 -18.02 -3.28
CA GLY A 35 9.00 -16.74 -3.98
C GLY A 35 7.55 -16.34 -4.24
N PHE A 36 6.57 -17.15 -3.81
CA PHE A 36 5.15 -16.94 -4.05
C PHE A 36 4.38 -16.80 -2.73
N SER A 37 3.52 -15.78 -2.64
CA SER A 37 2.56 -15.62 -1.56
C SER A 37 1.14 -15.54 -2.13
N PHE A 38 0.13 -15.90 -1.33
CA PHE A 38 -1.28 -15.74 -1.69
C PHE A 38 -1.60 -14.29 -2.15
N TRP A 39 -0.93 -13.32 -1.54
CA TRP A 39 -1.14 -11.91 -1.79
C TRP A 39 -0.41 -11.37 -3.02
N TYR A 40 0.28 -12.19 -3.80
CA TYR A 40 1.09 -11.70 -4.91
C TYR A 40 0.31 -10.83 -5.92
N PHE A 41 -0.65 -11.41 -6.64
CA PHE A 41 -1.50 -10.65 -7.58
C PHE A 41 -2.55 -9.77 -6.91
N PRO A 42 -3.27 -10.24 -5.87
CA PRO A 42 -4.26 -9.39 -5.19
C PRO A 42 -3.61 -8.18 -4.54
N GLY A 43 -2.46 -8.36 -3.90
CA GLY A 43 -1.70 -7.31 -3.24
C GLY A 43 -1.23 -6.24 -4.19
N ALA A 44 -0.59 -6.62 -5.31
CA ALA A 44 -0.18 -5.66 -6.34
C ALA A 44 -1.35 -4.79 -6.83
N THR A 45 -2.52 -5.39 -7.04
CA THR A 45 -3.74 -4.67 -7.43
C THR A 45 -4.18 -3.67 -6.35
N PHE A 46 -4.14 -4.08 -5.07
CA PHE A 46 -4.47 -3.20 -3.94
C PHE A 46 -3.51 -2.01 -3.83
N PHE A 47 -2.21 -2.20 -4.03
CA PHE A 47 -1.23 -1.11 -4.02
C PHE A 47 -1.52 -0.07 -5.10
N VAL A 48 -1.86 -0.51 -6.32
CA VAL A 48 -2.22 0.40 -7.42
C VAL A 48 -3.47 1.21 -7.05
N ILE A 49 -4.52 0.56 -6.52
CA ILE A 49 -5.74 1.24 -6.08
C ILE A 49 -5.41 2.26 -4.97
N SER A 50 -4.62 1.86 -3.97
CA SER A 50 -4.19 2.74 -2.87
C SER A 50 -3.46 3.99 -3.38
N ILE A 51 -2.54 3.81 -4.34
CA ILE A 51 -1.81 4.91 -4.97
C ILE A 51 -2.76 5.85 -5.72
N ILE A 52 -3.69 5.32 -6.52
CA ILE A 52 -4.69 6.13 -7.25
C ILE A 52 -5.54 6.95 -6.27
N VAL A 53 -6.02 6.32 -5.19
CA VAL A 53 -6.85 6.99 -4.18
C VAL A 53 -6.06 8.12 -3.50
N ASN A 54 -4.80 7.88 -3.14
CA ASN A 54 -3.94 8.94 -2.58
C ASN A 54 -3.76 10.10 -3.57
N ILE A 55 -3.46 9.82 -4.84
CA ILE A 55 -3.33 10.86 -5.89
C ILE A 55 -4.61 11.70 -5.98
N LEU A 56 -5.78 11.05 -6.04
CA LEU A 56 -7.07 11.74 -6.05
C LEU A 56 -7.27 12.60 -4.78
N GLY A 57 -6.89 12.08 -3.63
CA GLY A 57 -6.93 12.78 -2.35
C GLY A 57 -6.01 14.00 -2.30
N MET A 58 -4.84 13.96 -2.97
CA MET A 58 -3.93 15.11 -3.05
C MET A 58 -4.55 16.31 -3.75
N PHE A 59 -5.36 16.07 -4.79
CA PHE A 59 -5.99 17.15 -5.58
C PHE A 59 -7.27 17.68 -4.94
N ARG A 60 -8.02 16.83 -4.22
CA ARG A 60 -9.38 17.17 -3.78
C ARG A 60 -9.50 17.48 -2.27
N ASN A 61 -8.59 16.95 -1.43
CA ASN A 61 -8.74 17.00 0.03
C ASN A 61 -7.46 17.41 0.77
N ASN A 62 -7.13 16.71 1.86
CA ASN A 62 -5.99 17.03 2.70
C ASN A 62 -4.69 16.63 2.00
N LYS A 63 -4.16 17.57 1.20
CA LYS A 63 -2.97 17.37 0.38
C LYS A 63 -1.78 16.79 1.16
N SER A 64 -1.47 17.33 2.34
CA SER A 64 -0.32 16.88 3.14
C SER A 64 -0.46 15.43 3.59
N LEU A 65 -1.65 15.04 4.06
CA LEU A 65 -1.95 13.67 4.48
C LEU A 65 -1.82 12.70 3.30
N ASN A 66 -2.46 13.02 2.17
CA ASN A 66 -2.47 12.14 1.01
C ASN A 66 -1.08 12.02 0.36
N ILE A 67 -0.25 13.08 0.38
CA ILE A 67 1.16 13.00 -0.03
C ILE A 67 1.93 12.04 0.88
N SER A 68 1.77 12.17 2.19
CA SER A 68 2.46 11.31 3.16
C SER A 68 2.07 9.84 2.96
N LEU A 69 0.77 9.55 2.82
CA LEU A 69 0.27 8.20 2.58
C LEU A 69 0.69 7.65 1.22
N PHE A 70 0.79 8.48 0.18
CA PHE A 70 1.32 8.07 -1.11
C PHE A 70 2.77 7.56 -0.99
N PHE A 71 3.64 8.30 -0.30
CA PHE A 71 5.02 7.85 -0.11
C PHE A 71 5.09 6.55 0.68
N VAL A 72 4.27 6.41 1.73
CA VAL A 72 4.18 5.14 2.48
C VAL A 72 3.80 4.00 1.54
N ASN A 73 2.71 4.11 0.79
CA ASN A 73 2.28 3.05 -0.14
C ASN A 73 3.32 2.77 -1.23
N PHE A 74 4.02 3.80 -1.72
CA PHE A 74 5.08 3.65 -2.70
C PHE A 74 6.26 2.84 -2.14
N PHE A 75 6.76 3.18 -0.95
CA PHE A 75 7.85 2.41 -0.32
C PHE A 75 7.42 1.00 0.05
N VAL A 76 6.20 0.82 0.55
CA VAL A 76 5.67 -0.50 0.87
C VAL A 76 5.54 -1.35 -0.40
N LEU A 77 5.11 -0.77 -1.53
CA LEU A 77 5.11 -1.45 -2.82
C LEU A 77 6.52 -1.87 -3.24
N LEU A 78 7.52 -0.99 -3.10
CA LEU A 78 8.91 -1.35 -3.41
C LEU A 78 9.35 -2.55 -2.58
N ILE A 79 9.13 -2.51 -1.25
CA ILE A 79 9.44 -3.62 -0.33
C ILE A 79 8.71 -4.90 -0.76
N PHE A 80 7.41 -4.81 -1.05
CA PHE A 80 6.61 -5.95 -1.52
C PHE A 80 7.17 -6.57 -2.80
N THR A 81 7.74 -5.76 -3.69
CA THR A 81 8.32 -6.23 -4.96
C THR A 81 9.77 -6.70 -4.85
N THR A 82 10.51 -6.40 -3.77
CA THR A 82 11.94 -6.74 -3.69
C THR A 82 12.26 -8.23 -3.80
N PRO A 83 11.46 -9.18 -3.27
CA PRO A 83 11.72 -10.60 -3.47
C PRO A 83 11.72 -11.02 -4.94
N PHE A 84 11.06 -10.25 -5.82
CA PHE A 84 10.97 -10.55 -7.25
C PHE A 84 12.07 -9.89 -8.08
N ALA A 85 12.70 -8.82 -7.56
CA ALA A 85 13.75 -8.10 -8.27
C ALA A 85 15.15 -8.74 -8.07
N ILE A 86 15.28 -9.65 -7.10
CA ILE A 86 16.55 -10.28 -6.71
C ILE A 86 16.65 -11.74 -7.22
N VAL A 87 15.58 -12.27 -7.82
CA VAL A 87 15.54 -13.60 -8.49
C VAL A 87 15.93 -13.43 -9.96
#